data_AF-A0A2G6P3R9-F1
#
_entry.id   AF-A0A2G6P3R9-F1
#
_cell.length_a   1.000
_cell.length_b   1.000
_cell.length_c   1.000
_cell.angle_alpha   90.00
_cell.angle_beta   90.00
_cell.angle_gamma   90.00
#
_symmetry.space_group_name_H-M   'P 1'
#
loop_
_entity.id
_entity.type
_entity.pdbx_description
1 polymer ?
#
loop_
_entity_poly.entity_id
_entity_poly.type
_entity_poly.pdbx_seq_one_letter_code
_entity_poly.pdbx_strand_id
1 'polypeptide(L)'
;MSHYYSYKDYMKTRYGEPLYRVPVDFNSGCPNRREDGSGGCSFCSLKGSRSVQTLSVDSVEDQIREGISFVKRRYGAKKIMLYFQAYTSYFTPKWQTKYEDLFRRFEFDALSIGTRPDCLDNSAIDYLEGLSKRYDLLIELGVQTSNNKTLDRINRGHSYEDSREAIINLSNRNIDVAIHLILGLPRESFEDYLQTVKDYAKLPISGIKFHNLHIVKNSQLAIEYEEDRFPLLYEHQYCEYLCNLIRYIPSNIPIMRISTDSEESDLIAPKWHMKKDQFKNYFERSLILSNYRQGDLANNRGEALPSSEGFIPNIEDLKKNYDLSIDVYENFIKPSNLESRIEIGDLKILDIGFGAGYKILEAIELVKNSKNSLSITALEKDRRVVLSSSKYMEYPNHSFNNSLLELYNNSRSKYKGSDISIYFGDLRYSLTKLNCDYDIVFLDSSSKPKNLEALTVDFFRELKNIIKDNSVVVTIDSSLPVINGFIKAGFFVVQIFNSFLKKRGVIAYLDRSNILSNQSLENKKQLSKRRDLEYRDPFFIWSSKEILRDREERLL
;
A
#
# COMPACT_ATOMS: atom_id res chain seq x y z
N MET A 1 -3.61 -0.09 -19.15
CA MET A 1 -4.79 0.59 -18.57
C MET A 1 -4.55 0.76 -17.07
N SER A 2 -4.93 1.89 -16.49
CA SER A 2 -4.78 2.14 -15.04
C SER A 2 -5.79 1.29 -14.25
N HIS A 3 -5.42 0.84 -13.05
CA HIS A 3 -6.31 0.10 -12.13
C HIS A 3 -7.22 1.02 -11.30
N TYR A 4 -6.98 2.33 -11.36
CA TYR A 4 -7.82 3.36 -10.73
C TYR A 4 -7.90 4.60 -11.62
N TYR A 5 -8.94 5.41 -11.45
CA TYR A 5 -9.12 6.63 -12.19
C TYR A 5 -8.36 7.78 -11.52
N SER A 6 -7.20 8.15 -12.08
CA SER A 6 -6.41 9.23 -11.53
C SER A 6 -7.00 10.60 -11.90
N TYR A 7 -6.93 11.58 -10.99
CA TYR A 7 -7.37 12.93 -11.29
C TYR A 7 -6.57 13.60 -12.43
N LYS A 8 -5.32 13.17 -12.63
CA LYS A 8 -4.53 13.59 -13.80
C LYS A 8 -5.19 13.17 -15.11
N ASP A 9 -5.71 11.95 -15.19
CA ASP A 9 -6.38 11.44 -16.38
C ASP A 9 -7.75 12.10 -16.56
N TYR A 10 -8.50 12.29 -15.45
CA TYR A 10 -9.76 13.04 -15.47
C TYR A 10 -9.59 14.47 -16.03
N MET A 11 -8.58 15.20 -15.56
CA MET A 11 -8.29 16.56 -16.03
C MET A 11 -7.83 16.58 -17.49
N LYS A 12 -7.01 15.62 -17.92
CA LYS A 12 -6.61 15.51 -19.33
C LYS A 12 -7.80 15.28 -20.26
N THR A 13 -8.75 14.44 -19.85
CA THR A 13 -9.98 14.22 -20.62
C THR A 13 -10.82 15.49 -20.71
N ARG A 14 -10.92 16.26 -19.61
CA ARG A 14 -11.73 17.48 -19.55
C ARG A 14 -11.13 18.68 -20.31
N TYR A 15 -9.80 18.88 -20.22
CA TYR A 15 -9.12 20.05 -20.79
C TYR A 15 -8.27 19.77 -22.04
N GLY A 16 -8.13 18.50 -22.44
CA GLY A 16 -7.21 18.07 -23.50
C GLY A 16 -5.73 18.05 -23.08
N GLU A 17 -5.38 18.66 -21.94
CA GLU A 17 -4.03 18.80 -21.41
C GLU A 17 -4.01 18.74 -19.87
N PRO A 18 -2.86 18.53 -19.22
CA PRO A 18 -2.78 18.56 -17.75
C PRO A 18 -3.11 19.95 -17.19
N LEU A 19 -4.00 19.99 -16.20
CA LEU A 19 -4.32 21.19 -15.42
C LEU A 19 -3.38 21.31 -14.21
N TYR A 20 -2.65 22.43 -14.11
CA TYR A 20 -1.69 22.66 -13.03
C TYR A 20 -2.29 23.55 -11.94
N ARG A 21 -2.18 23.10 -10.68
CA ARG A 21 -2.67 23.84 -9.51
C ARG A 21 -1.65 24.85 -9.05
N VAL A 22 -2.09 26.09 -8.86
CA VAL A 22 -1.32 27.18 -8.24
C VAL A 22 -1.92 27.42 -6.85
N PRO A 23 -1.23 27.01 -5.77
CA PRO A 23 -1.71 27.24 -4.41
C PRO A 23 -1.84 28.73 -4.09
N VAL A 24 -2.92 29.11 -3.41
CA VAL A 24 -3.19 30.47 -2.98
C VAL A 24 -3.61 30.45 -1.51
N ASP A 25 -2.98 31.28 -0.68
CA ASP A 25 -3.33 31.44 0.73
C ASP A 25 -3.68 32.90 1.05
N PHE A 26 -4.93 33.11 1.47
CA PHE A 26 -5.45 34.40 1.91
C PHE A 26 -5.07 34.79 3.34
N ASN A 27 -4.40 33.90 4.08
CA ASN A 27 -4.17 34.02 5.51
C ASN A 27 -5.50 34.21 6.28
N SER A 28 -6.53 33.48 5.90
CA SER A 28 -7.89 33.62 6.44
C SER A 28 -8.10 32.96 7.81
N GLY A 29 -7.20 32.06 8.22
CA GLY A 29 -7.37 31.25 9.43
C GLY A 29 -8.48 30.21 9.30
N CYS A 30 -8.86 29.60 10.42
CA CYS A 30 -9.91 28.57 10.50
C CYS A 30 -10.87 28.93 11.64
N PRO A 31 -12.21 28.81 11.47
CA PRO A 31 -13.14 29.28 12.50
C PRO A 31 -13.11 28.42 13.76
N ASN A 32 -12.63 27.19 13.61
CA ASN A 32 -12.44 26.25 14.71
C ASN A 32 -11.12 26.49 15.47
N ARG A 33 -10.28 27.42 15.01
CA ARG A 33 -9.01 27.80 15.65
C ARG A 33 -9.11 29.24 16.13
N ARG A 34 -8.63 29.51 17.34
CA ARG A 34 -8.54 30.87 17.89
C ARG A 34 -7.33 31.61 17.31
N GLU A 35 -7.34 32.94 17.42
CA GLU A 35 -6.26 33.80 16.91
C GLU A 35 -4.91 33.53 17.58
N ASP A 36 -4.91 33.12 18.84
CA ASP A 36 -3.71 32.73 19.60
C ASP A 36 -3.15 31.34 19.19
N GLY A 37 -3.76 30.69 18.20
CA GLY A 37 -3.38 29.37 17.71
C GLY A 37 -3.99 28.21 18.49
N SER A 38 -4.65 28.46 19.63
CA SER A 38 -5.31 27.43 20.43
C SER A 38 -6.62 26.92 19.80
N GLY A 39 -7.06 25.74 20.23
CA GLY A 39 -8.17 25.03 19.58
C GLY A 39 -7.78 24.47 18.21
N GLY A 40 -8.77 24.32 17.33
CA GLY A 40 -8.61 23.71 16.01
C GLY A 40 -8.71 22.19 16.06
N CYS A 41 -8.63 21.58 14.87
CA CYS A 41 -8.59 20.12 14.77
C CYS A 41 -7.29 19.61 15.40
N SER A 42 -7.35 18.51 16.15
CA SER A 42 -6.22 18.01 16.93
C SER A 42 -4.99 17.66 16.08
N PHE A 43 -5.19 17.24 14.84
CA PHE A 43 -4.14 16.87 13.89
C PHE A 43 -3.52 18.06 13.12
N CYS A 44 -4.09 19.26 13.21
CA CYS A 44 -3.58 20.42 12.45
C CYS A 44 -2.44 21.11 13.20
N SER A 45 -1.30 21.32 12.51
CA SER A 45 -0.22 22.18 13.01
C SER A 45 -0.66 23.64 13.14
N LEU A 46 0.14 24.45 13.85
CA LEU A 46 -0.01 25.91 13.92
C LEU A 46 0.04 26.60 12.55
N LYS A 47 0.70 25.99 11.54
CA LYS A 47 0.77 26.52 10.17
C LYS A 47 -0.42 26.09 9.29
N GLY A 48 -1.26 25.17 9.74
CA GLY A 48 -2.35 24.60 8.93
C GLY A 48 -1.87 23.81 7.69
N SER A 49 -2.74 23.69 6.68
CA SER A 49 -2.48 23.00 5.40
C SER A 49 -1.72 23.85 4.38
N ARG A 50 -0.93 24.85 4.83
CA ARG A 50 -0.20 25.78 3.97
C ARG A 50 0.79 25.06 3.07
N SER A 51 0.88 25.52 1.82
CA SER A 51 1.89 25.02 0.88
C SER A 51 3.23 25.74 1.10
N VAL A 52 4.34 25.04 0.93
CA VAL A 52 5.68 25.65 1.09
C VAL A 52 5.90 26.84 0.13
N GLN A 53 5.29 26.77 -1.05
CA GLN A 53 5.39 27.79 -2.11
C GLN A 53 4.72 29.12 -1.74
N THR A 54 3.79 29.11 -0.79
CA THR A 54 3.11 30.33 -0.33
C THR A 54 3.76 30.93 0.92
N LEU A 55 4.81 30.29 1.47
CA LEU A 55 5.47 30.76 2.71
C LEU A 55 6.50 31.88 2.48
N SER A 56 6.96 32.09 1.24
CA SER A 56 8.07 32.99 0.92
C SER A 56 7.66 34.33 0.30
N VAL A 57 6.36 34.65 0.24
CA VAL A 57 5.85 35.77 -0.55
C VAL A 57 4.88 36.63 0.25
N ASP A 58 5.05 37.96 0.19
CA ASP A 58 4.38 38.92 1.07
C ASP A 58 2.92 39.23 0.70
N SER A 59 2.53 39.04 -0.57
CA SER A 59 1.17 39.32 -1.07
C SER A 59 0.53 38.12 -1.80
N VAL A 60 -0.80 38.07 -1.81
CA VAL A 60 -1.57 37.01 -2.50
C VAL A 60 -1.37 37.09 -4.02
N GLU A 61 -1.26 38.31 -4.55
CA GLU A 61 -0.96 38.56 -5.95
C GLU A 61 0.41 38.00 -6.35
N ASP A 62 1.42 38.19 -5.52
CA ASP A 62 2.76 37.67 -5.79
C ASP A 62 2.79 36.14 -5.69
N GLN A 63 2.08 35.53 -4.73
CA GLN A 63 1.91 34.07 -4.68
C GLN A 63 1.36 33.52 -6.01
N ILE A 64 0.35 34.17 -6.58
CA ILE A 64 -0.25 33.75 -7.86
C ILE A 64 0.73 33.97 -9.01
N ARG A 65 1.38 35.15 -9.10
CA ARG A 65 2.36 35.45 -10.16
C ARG A 65 3.51 34.45 -10.15
N GLU A 66 4.14 34.25 -9.00
CA GLU A 66 5.26 33.33 -8.84
C GLU A 66 4.84 31.89 -9.09
N GLY A 67 3.68 31.47 -8.58
CA GLY A 67 3.13 30.13 -8.79
C GLY A 67 2.86 29.84 -10.26
N ILE A 68 2.23 30.77 -11.00
CA ILE A 68 2.01 30.67 -12.45
C ILE A 68 3.35 30.60 -13.19
N SER A 69 4.29 31.50 -12.88
CA SER A 69 5.62 31.51 -13.49
C SER A 69 6.39 30.21 -13.20
N PHE A 70 6.25 29.63 -12.01
CA PHE A 70 6.86 28.37 -11.64
C PHE A 70 6.31 27.20 -12.48
N VAL A 71 4.98 27.03 -12.53
CA VAL A 71 4.39 25.91 -13.27
C VAL A 71 4.60 26.03 -14.78
N LYS A 72 4.61 27.26 -15.33
CA LYS A 72 4.97 27.52 -16.72
C LYS A 72 6.42 27.15 -17.02
N ARG A 73 7.38 27.62 -16.20
CA ARG A 73 8.82 27.33 -16.41
C ARG A 73 9.16 25.86 -16.20
N ARG A 74 8.64 25.24 -15.16
CA ARG A 74 9.02 23.87 -14.77
C ARG A 74 8.33 22.80 -15.61
N TYR A 75 7.08 23.01 -15.97
CA TYR A 75 6.24 21.98 -16.60
C TYR A 75 5.65 22.37 -17.96
N GLY A 76 5.89 23.59 -18.44
CA GLY A 76 5.27 24.09 -19.66
C GLY A 76 3.75 24.21 -19.54
N ALA A 77 3.25 24.53 -18.34
CA ALA A 77 1.82 24.59 -18.05
C ALA A 77 1.08 25.56 -18.97
N LYS A 78 0.07 25.03 -19.69
CA LYS A 78 -0.84 25.82 -20.52
C LYS A 78 -2.20 26.06 -19.87
N LYS A 79 -2.59 25.16 -18.96
CA LYS A 79 -3.84 25.21 -18.20
C LYS A 79 -3.57 25.39 -16.71
N ILE A 80 -4.24 26.34 -16.09
CA ILE A 80 -4.00 26.78 -14.71
C ILE A 80 -5.28 26.71 -13.87
N MET A 81 -5.17 26.15 -12.68
CA MET A 81 -6.21 26.15 -11.65
C MET A 81 -5.73 26.91 -10.42
N LEU A 82 -6.43 27.96 -10.01
CA LEU A 82 -6.15 28.60 -8.71
C LEU A 82 -6.68 27.71 -7.60
N TYR A 83 -5.84 27.42 -6.60
CA TYR A 83 -6.13 26.43 -5.56
C TYR A 83 -6.04 27.02 -4.14
N PHE A 84 -7.21 27.32 -3.56
CA PHE A 84 -7.34 27.92 -2.25
C PHE A 84 -7.50 26.83 -1.17
N GLN A 85 -6.40 26.25 -0.70
CA GLN A 85 -6.43 25.09 0.23
C GLN A 85 -6.04 25.42 1.68
N ALA A 86 -5.38 26.55 1.93
CA ALA A 86 -4.87 26.86 3.25
C ALA A 86 -6.02 27.13 4.23
N TYR A 87 -6.03 26.40 5.35
CA TYR A 87 -7.07 26.47 6.39
C TYR A 87 -8.49 26.27 5.87
N THR A 88 -9.31 27.33 5.88
CA THR A 88 -10.70 27.32 5.49
C THR A 88 -10.98 28.59 4.70
N SER A 89 -11.52 28.40 3.50
CA SER A 89 -12.04 29.49 2.69
C SER A 89 -13.40 29.93 3.21
N TYR A 90 -13.62 31.23 3.30
CA TYR A 90 -14.87 31.84 3.73
C TYR A 90 -15.50 32.64 2.59
N PHE A 91 -16.82 32.82 2.66
CA PHE A 91 -17.58 33.46 1.58
C PHE A 91 -18.45 34.62 2.06
N THR A 92 -18.13 35.23 3.21
CA THR A 92 -18.79 36.49 3.64
C THR A 92 -18.52 37.62 2.63
N PRO A 93 -19.31 38.70 2.59
CA PRO A 93 -19.10 39.81 1.64
C PRO A 93 -17.66 40.34 1.57
N LYS A 94 -16.99 40.47 2.72
CA LYS A 94 -15.56 40.87 2.80
C LYS A 94 -14.64 39.95 1.99
N TRP A 95 -14.87 38.65 2.06
CA TRP A 95 -14.06 37.64 1.37
C TRP A 95 -14.44 37.55 -0.12
N GLN A 96 -15.73 37.65 -0.45
CA GLN A 96 -16.19 37.70 -1.84
C GLN A 96 -15.51 38.83 -2.61
N THR A 97 -15.42 40.05 -2.04
CA THR A 97 -14.72 41.17 -2.68
C THR A 97 -13.25 40.86 -2.99
N LYS A 98 -12.55 40.13 -2.10
CA LYS A 98 -11.16 39.72 -2.34
C LYS A 98 -11.04 38.72 -3.49
N TYR A 99 -11.94 37.73 -3.55
CA TYR A 99 -12.00 36.79 -4.67
C TYR A 99 -12.23 37.52 -6.00
N GLU A 100 -13.27 38.36 -6.09
CA GLU A 100 -13.60 39.09 -7.31
C GLU A 100 -12.49 40.06 -7.77
N ASP A 101 -11.73 40.64 -6.84
CA ASP A 101 -10.58 41.46 -7.19
C ASP A 101 -9.44 40.65 -7.81
N LEU A 102 -9.13 39.47 -7.27
CA LEU A 102 -8.15 38.57 -7.89
C LEU A 102 -8.62 38.05 -9.24
N PHE A 103 -9.88 37.64 -9.35
CA PHE A 103 -10.41 37.06 -10.59
C PHE A 103 -10.43 38.04 -11.76
N ARG A 104 -10.44 39.36 -11.49
CA ARG A 104 -10.28 40.40 -12.52
C ARG A 104 -8.84 40.64 -12.94
N ARG A 105 -7.86 40.27 -12.11
CA ARG A 105 -6.44 40.56 -12.31
C ARG A 105 -5.65 39.42 -12.95
N PHE A 106 -6.18 38.20 -12.89
CA PHE A 106 -5.48 36.99 -13.32
C PHE A 106 -6.31 36.16 -14.29
N GLU A 107 -5.64 35.59 -15.29
CA GLU A 107 -6.21 34.62 -16.21
C GLU A 107 -5.92 33.19 -15.72
N PHE A 108 -6.96 32.38 -15.61
CA PHE A 108 -6.91 30.98 -15.19
C PHE A 108 -8.09 30.21 -15.78
N ASP A 109 -8.00 28.88 -15.83
CA ASP A 109 -9.00 28.01 -16.46
C ASP A 109 -9.98 27.38 -15.46
N ALA A 110 -9.60 27.29 -14.18
CA ALA A 110 -10.40 26.63 -13.15
C ALA A 110 -10.14 27.17 -11.74
N LEU A 111 -11.08 26.91 -10.84
CA LEU A 111 -11.00 27.23 -9.41
C LEU A 111 -11.16 25.96 -8.59
N SER A 112 -10.28 25.76 -7.63
CA SER A 112 -10.48 24.80 -6.55
C SER A 112 -10.43 25.52 -5.21
N ILE A 113 -11.53 25.45 -4.45
CA ILE A 113 -11.66 26.14 -3.18
C ILE A 113 -11.90 25.12 -2.07
N GLY A 114 -10.94 25.02 -1.16
CA GLY A 114 -11.00 24.19 0.03
C GLY A 114 -11.74 24.88 1.17
N THR A 115 -12.74 24.21 1.75
CA THR A 115 -13.48 24.75 2.90
C THR A 115 -13.98 23.63 3.82
N ARG A 116 -14.62 24.03 4.92
CA ARG A 116 -15.32 23.13 5.84
C ARG A 116 -16.81 23.11 5.49
N PRO A 117 -17.49 21.95 5.62
CA PRO A 117 -18.94 21.84 5.52
C PRO A 117 -19.72 22.90 6.30
N ASP A 118 -19.35 23.15 7.55
CA ASP A 118 -19.98 24.11 8.47
C ASP A 118 -19.78 25.59 8.08
N CYS A 119 -19.01 25.88 7.04
CA CYS A 119 -18.79 27.25 6.53
C CYS A 119 -19.63 27.59 5.29
N LEU A 120 -20.56 26.71 4.92
CA LEU A 120 -21.39 26.82 3.72
C LEU A 120 -22.84 27.10 4.07
N ASP A 121 -23.09 28.30 4.60
CA ASP A 121 -24.46 28.82 4.72
C ASP A 121 -25.08 29.11 3.34
N ASN A 122 -26.38 29.43 3.32
CA ASN A 122 -27.09 29.72 2.07
C ASN A 122 -26.45 30.87 1.28
N SER A 123 -25.96 31.93 1.95
CA SER A 123 -25.33 33.06 1.28
C SER A 123 -24.00 32.68 0.62
N ALA A 124 -23.21 31.83 1.28
CA ALA A 124 -21.99 31.28 0.73
C ALA A 124 -22.28 30.42 -0.50
N ILE A 125 -23.28 29.54 -0.41
CA ILE A 125 -23.67 28.66 -1.51
C ILE A 125 -24.19 29.46 -2.71
N ASP A 126 -25.01 30.49 -2.50
CA ASP A 126 -25.51 31.36 -3.58
C ASP A 126 -24.37 32.09 -4.30
N TYR A 127 -23.36 32.54 -3.55
CA TYR A 127 -22.14 33.13 -4.15
C TYR A 127 -21.37 32.09 -4.98
N LEU A 128 -21.18 30.88 -4.46
CA LEU A 128 -20.50 29.80 -5.17
C LEU A 128 -21.25 29.37 -6.43
N GLU A 129 -22.57 29.39 -6.45
CA GLU A 129 -23.37 29.16 -7.65
C GLU A 129 -23.17 30.27 -8.70
N GLY A 130 -23.08 31.52 -8.26
CA GLY A 130 -22.71 32.64 -9.14
C GLY A 130 -21.30 32.47 -9.73
N LEU A 131 -20.37 31.86 -8.98
CA LEU A 131 -19.03 31.54 -9.47
C LEU A 131 -19.03 30.35 -10.44
N SER A 132 -19.77 29.27 -10.17
CA SER A 132 -19.79 28.08 -11.04
C SER A 132 -20.37 28.36 -12.43
N LYS A 133 -21.23 29.37 -12.55
CA LYS A 133 -21.74 29.85 -13.84
C LYS A 133 -20.69 30.59 -14.68
N ARG A 134 -19.61 31.07 -14.04
CA ARG A 134 -18.53 31.85 -14.69
C ARG A 134 -17.22 31.07 -14.85
N TYR A 135 -16.95 30.14 -13.94
CA TYR A 135 -15.69 29.41 -13.85
C TYR A 135 -15.94 27.92 -13.65
N ASP A 136 -15.01 27.09 -14.13
CA ASP A 136 -14.98 25.68 -13.76
C ASP A 136 -14.59 25.57 -12.28
N LEU A 137 -15.58 25.31 -11.42
CA LEU A 137 -15.48 25.42 -9.97
C LEU A 137 -15.57 24.04 -9.30
N LEU A 138 -14.52 23.70 -8.56
CA LEU A 138 -14.45 22.55 -7.67
C LEU A 138 -14.39 23.01 -6.21
N ILE A 139 -15.32 22.54 -5.37
CA ILE A 139 -15.25 22.73 -3.92
C ILE A 139 -14.60 21.50 -3.29
N GLU A 140 -13.51 21.68 -2.54
CA GLU A 140 -12.88 20.61 -1.76
C GLU A 140 -13.34 20.68 -0.29
N LEU A 141 -14.14 19.71 0.16
CA LEU A 141 -14.66 19.65 1.53
C LEU A 141 -13.76 18.78 2.42
N GLY A 142 -13.26 19.37 3.50
CA GLY A 142 -12.48 18.67 4.51
C GLY A 142 -13.33 17.79 5.44
N VAL A 143 -13.93 16.71 4.95
CA VAL A 143 -14.87 15.89 5.74
C VAL A 143 -14.16 14.92 6.70
N GLN A 144 -12.97 14.46 6.34
CA GLN A 144 -12.06 13.56 7.08
C GLN A 144 -12.58 12.13 7.33
N THR A 145 -13.74 11.96 7.94
CA THR A 145 -14.37 10.65 8.27
C THR A 145 -15.89 10.81 8.39
N SER A 146 -16.67 9.74 8.16
CA SER A 146 -18.12 9.73 8.45
C SER A 146 -18.42 9.37 9.92
N ASN A 147 -17.41 9.01 10.71
CA ASN A 147 -17.60 8.63 12.10
C ASN A 147 -17.65 9.86 13.02
N ASN A 148 -18.86 10.25 13.44
CA ASN A 148 -19.08 11.40 14.32
C ASN A 148 -18.29 11.32 15.65
N LYS A 149 -18.09 10.12 16.22
CA LYS A 149 -17.28 9.99 17.46
C LYS A 149 -15.82 10.36 17.21
N THR A 150 -15.29 10.01 16.03
CA THR A 150 -13.95 10.42 15.61
C THR A 150 -13.88 11.92 15.35
N LEU A 151 -14.89 12.49 14.66
CA LEU A 151 -14.97 13.93 14.39
C LEU A 151 -14.96 14.75 15.69
N ASP A 152 -15.72 14.32 16.70
CA ASP A 152 -15.72 14.93 18.03
C ASP A 152 -14.35 14.79 18.72
N ARG A 153 -13.76 13.59 18.69
CA ARG A 153 -12.46 13.29 19.31
C ARG A 153 -11.30 14.10 18.73
N ILE A 154 -11.36 14.43 17.44
CA ILE A 154 -10.34 15.27 16.80
C ILE A 154 -10.71 16.74 16.79
N ASN A 155 -11.77 17.13 17.50
CA ASN A 155 -12.29 18.49 17.54
C ASN A 155 -12.51 19.05 16.13
N ARG A 156 -13.18 18.30 15.24
CA ARG A 156 -13.37 18.71 13.84
C ARG A 156 -14.25 19.95 13.75
N GLY A 157 -15.33 20.00 14.52
CA GLY A 157 -16.31 21.09 14.58
C GLY A 157 -17.43 21.03 13.53
N HIS A 158 -17.71 19.86 12.95
CA HIS A 158 -18.92 19.55 12.19
C HIS A 158 -19.17 18.03 12.23
N SER A 159 -20.37 17.61 11.88
CA SER A 159 -20.75 16.20 11.78
C SER A 159 -20.73 15.66 10.33
N TYR A 160 -20.93 14.35 10.21
CA TYR A 160 -21.19 13.68 8.93
C TYR A 160 -22.44 14.24 8.24
N GLU A 161 -23.48 14.56 9.01
CA GLU A 161 -24.73 15.14 8.50
C GLU A 161 -24.49 16.50 7.83
N ASP A 162 -23.71 17.39 8.47
CA ASP A 162 -23.30 18.67 7.90
C ASP A 162 -22.55 18.47 6.57
N SER A 163 -21.64 17.49 6.55
CA SER A 163 -20.89 17.12 5.34
C SER A 163 -21.80 16.65 4.22
N ARG A 164 -22.75 15.76 4.54
CA ARG A 164 -23.72 15.21 3.59
C ARG A 164 -24.62 16.30 3.03
N GLU A 165 -25.14 17.17 3.87
CA GLU A 165 -26.00 18.29 3.46
C GLU A 165 -25.25 19.26 2.55
N ALA A 166 -24.01 19.64 2.91
CA ALA A 166 -23.18 20.50 2.07
C ALA A 166 -22.92 19.90 0.68
N ILE A 167 -22.60 18.60 0.60
CA ILE A 167 -22.39 17.90 -0.68
C ILE A 167 -23.66 17.94 -1.53
N ILE A 168 -24.82 17.61 -0.96
CA ILE A 168 -26.10 17.59 -1.68
C ILE A 168 -26.47 19.00 -2.15
N ASN A 169 -26.33 20.02 -1.30
CA ASN A 169 -26.71 21.40 -1.63
C ASN A 169 -25.87 22.01 -2.74
N LEU A 170 -24.56 21.72 -2.75
CA LEU A 170 -23.65 22.14 -3.82
C LEU A 170 -23.93 21.38 -5.13
N SER A 171 -24.11 20.05 -5.04
CA SER A 171 -24.38 19.23 -6.22
C SER A 171 -25.71 19.59 -6.90
N ASN A 172 -26.77 19.87 -6.12
CA ASN A 172 -28.06 20.34 -6.64
C ASN A 172 -27.96 21.66 -7.43
N ARG A 173 -26.87 22.42 -7.25
CA ARG A 173 -26.55 23.64 -7.98
C ARG A 173 -25.51 23.44 -9.09
N ASN A 174 -25.25 22.19 -9.46
CA ASN A 174 -24.26 21.78 -10.46
C ASN A 174 -22.83 22.25 -10.13
N ILE A 175 -22.47 22.28 -8.85
CA ILE A 175 -21.11 22.57 -8.40
C ILE A 175 -20.39 21.25 -8.16
N ASP A 176 -19.21 21.07 -8.76
CA ASP A 176 -18.40 19.88 -8.55
C ASP A 176 -17.85 19.86 -7.10
N VAL A 177 -17.96 18.71 -6.42
CA VAL A 177 -17.55 18.56 -5.01
C VAL A 177 -16.56 17.42 -4.86
N ALA A 178 -15.36 17.73 -4.36
CA ALA A 178 -14.41 16.74 -3.92
C ALA A 178 -14.37 16.66 -2.40
N ILE A 179 -14.09 15.48 -1.86
CA ILE A 179 -13.94 15.26 -0.42
C ILE A 179 -12.51 14.92 -0.06
N HIS A 180 -12.07 15.39 1.11
CA HIS A 180 -10.77 15.07 1.70
C HIS A 180 -10.97 14.16 2.91
N LEU A 181 -10.43 12.93 2.82
CA LEU A 181 -10.47 11.90 3.85
C LEU A 181 -9.10 11.73 4.51
N ILE A 182 -9.09 11.43 5.82
CA ILE A 182 -7.87 11.04 6.55
C ILE A 182 -8.02 9.59 7.01
N LEU A 183 -7.07 8.74 6.64
CA LEU A 183 -6.98 7.37 7.14
C LEU A 183 -5.94 7.30 8.27
N GLY A 184 -6.24 6.53 9.31
CA GLY A 184 -5.38 6.41 10.49
C GLY A 184 -5.77 7.31 11.65
N LEU A 185 -6.96 7.93 11.64
CA LEU A 185 -7.42 8.76 12.77
C LEU A 185 -7.50 7.92 14.06
N PRO A 186 -7.26 8.53 15.24
CA PRO A 186 -7.28 7.80 16.51
C PRO A 186 -8.60 7.07 16.73
N ARG A 187 -8.52 5.82 17.20
CA ARG A 187 -9.66 4.93 17.51
C ARG A 187 -10.47 4.43 16.32
N GLU A 188 -10.03 4.69 15.08
CA GLU A 188 -10.64 4.09 13.89
C GLU A 188 -9.95 2.78 13.50
N SER A 189 -10.75 1.79 13.12
CA SER A 189 -10.29 0.53 12.50
C SER A 189 -10.44 0.56 10.97
N PHE A 190 -10.05 -0.52 10.31
CA PHE A 190 -10.31 -0.68 8.87
C PHE A 190 -11.80 -0.60 8.52
N GLU A 191 -12.67 -1.13 9.38
CA GLU A 191 -14.11 -1.09 9.22
C GLU A 191 -14.65 0.35 9.21
N ASP A 192 -14.11 1.24 10.05
CA ASP A 192 -14.48 2.66 10.06
C ASP A 192 -14.07 3.36 8.75
N TYR A 193 -12.86 3.10 8.26
CA TYR A 193 -12.40 3.64 6.97
C TYR A 193 -13.27 3.14 5.82
N LEU A 194 -13.63 1.85 5.84
CA LEU A 194 -14.48 1.24 4.84
C LEU A 194 -15.89 1.81 4.85
N GLN A 195 -16.45 2.02 6.05
CA GLN A 195 -17.76 2.63 6.21
C GLN A 195 -17.75 4.08 5.69
N THR A 196 -16.73 4.86 6.06
CA THR A 196 -16.51 6.23 5.54
C THR A 196 -16.51 6.26 4.02
N VAL A 197 -15.70 5.40 3.37
CA VAL A 197 -15.65 5.35 1.90
C VAL A 197 -17.01 4.96 1.31
N LYS A 198 -17.71 3.98 1.88
CA LYS A 198 -19.03 3.56 1.42
C LYS A 198 -20.10 4.64 1.59
N ASP A 199 -20.03 5.44 2.65
CA ASP A 199 -20.98 6.52 2.92
C ASP A 199 -20.83 7.63 1.88
N TYR A 200 -19.62 8.13 1.67
CA TYR A 200 -19.37 9.19 0.71
C TYR A 200 -19.47 8.72 -0.75
N ALA A 201 -19.13 7.48 -1.07
CA ALA A 201 -19.27 6.93 -2.43
C ALA A 201 -20.73 6.88 -2.92
N LYS A 202 -21.72 6.97 -2.03
CA LYS A 202 -23.15 7.07 -2.36
C LYS A 202 -23.62 8.50 -2.63
N LEU A 203 -22.82 9.49 -2.26
CA LEU A 203 -23.14 10.90 -2.44
C LEU A 203 -22.63 11.41 -3.80
N PRO A 204 -23.21 12.50 -4.34
CA PRO A 204 -22.82 13.03 -5.64
C PRO A 204 -21.50 13.81 -5.56
N ILE A 205 -20.39 13.10 -5.34
CA ILE A 205 -19.05 13.65 -5.30
C ILE A 205 -18.34 13.50 -6.65
N SER A 206 -17.53 14.49 -7.01
CA SER A 206 -16.73 14.60 -8.22
C SER A 206 -15.26 14.22 -8.01
N GLY A 207 -14.84 13.84 -6.79
CA GLY A 207 -13.49 13.37 -6.51
C GLY A 207 -13.21 13.04 -5.05
N ILE A 208 -12.17 12.24 -4.80
CA ILE A 208 -11.72 11.89 -3.45
C ILE A 208 -10.22 12.15 -3.30
N LYS A 209 -9.85 12.81 -2.20
CA LYS A 209 -8.47 13.07 -1.79
C LYS A 209 -8.16 12.30 -0.51
N PHE A 210 -7.33 11.27 -0.59
CA PHE A 210 -6.86 10.54 0.60
C PHE A 210 -5.68 11.23 1.27
N HIS A 211 -5.57 11.05 2.58
CA HIS A 211 -4.51 11.57 3.45
C HIS A 211 -4.17 10.50 4.49
N ASN A 212 -2.93 10.01 4.51
CA ASN A 212 -2.42 9.23 5.62
C ASN A 212 -2.22 10.17 6.84
N LEU A 213 -2.72 9.80 8.01
CA LEU A 213 -2.53 10.63 9.21
C LEU A 213 -1.04 10.86 9.46
N HIS A 214 -0.67 12.13 9.65
CA HIS A 214 0.65 12.54 10.13
C HIS A 214 0.49 13.22 11.48
N ILE A 215 1.28 12.75 12.45
CA ILE A 215 1.52 13.43 13.71
C ILE A 215 2.56 14.50 13.44
N VAL A 216 2.16 15.76 13.48
CA VAL A 216 3.02 16.91 13.17
C VAL A 216 3.30 17.71 14.44
N LYS A 217 4.50 18.27 14.55
CA LYS A 217 4.89 19.15 15.66
C LYS A 217 3.88 20.26 15.88
N ASN A 218 3.75 20.70 17.13
CA ASN A 218 2.86 21.77 17.54
C ASN A 218 1.39 21.49 17.15
N SER A 219 0.96 20.24 17.28
CA SER A 219 -0.44 19.83 17.19
C SER A 219 -0.87 19.18 18.50
N GLN A 220 -2.15 19.24 18.82
CA GLN A 220 -2.68 18.58 20.02
C GLN A 220 -2.42 17.07 19.97
N LEU A 221 -2.52 16.49 18.77
CA LEU A 221 -2.29 15.07 18.57
C LEU A 221 -0.83 14.66 18.78
N ALA A 222 0.14 15.57 18.61
CA ALA A 222 1.53 15.31 18.95
C ALA A 222 1.75 15.19 20.46
N ILE A 223 1.10 16.05 21.24
CA ILE A 223 1.13 16.01 22.71
C ILE A 223 0.52 14.68 23.17
N GLU A 224 -0.68 14.36 22.67
CA GLU A 224 -1.37 13.11 23.00
C GLU A 224 -0.53 11.88 22.63
N TYR A 225 0.12 11.88 21.46
CA TYR A 225 0.95 10.76 21.00
C TYR A 225 2.23 10.59 21.82
N GLU A 226 2.76 11.67 22.38
CA GLU A 226 3.92 11.63 23.29
C GLU A 226 3.53 11.08 24.66
N GLU A 227 2.34 11.44 25.16
CA GLU A 227 1.80 10.96 26.43
C GLU A 227 1.34 9.49 26.35
N ASP A 228 0.60 9.12 25.30
CA ASP A 228 0.07 7.78 25.09
C ASP A 228 0.09 7.40 23.59
N ARG A 229 1.04 6.55 23.21
CA ARG A 229 1.22 6.14 21.81
C ARG A 229 0.07 5.25 21.36
N PHE A 230 -0.55 5.63 20.25
CA PHE A 230 -1.53 4.81 19.55
C PHE A 230 -1.00 4.26 18.21
N PRO A 231 -1.57 3.18 17.66
CA PRO A 231 -1.13 2.64 16.36
C PRO A 231 -1.31 3.64 15.22
N LEU A 232 -0.33 3.69 14.30
CA LEU A 232 -0.35 4.52 13.09
C LEU A 232 -0.17 3.65 11.85
N LEU A 233 -0.70 4.11 10.71
CA LEU A 233 -0.57 3.40 9.43
C LEU A 233 0.78 3.71 8.76
N TYR A 234 1.66 2.72 8.75
CA TYR A 234 2.89 2.76 7.95
C TYR A 234 2.59 2.40 6.48
N GLU A 235 3.49 2.78 5.59
CA GLU A 235 3.32 2.75 4.12
C GLU A 235 2.77 1.44 3.55
N HIS A 236 3.23 0.27 4.02
CA HIS A 236 2.71 -1.02 3.54
C HIS A 236 1.26 -1.26 3.99
N GLN A 237 0.95 -1.04 5.26
CA GLN A 237 -0.41 -1.19 5.81
C GLN A 237 -1.37 -0.18 5.20
N TYR A 238 -0.94 1.09 5.09
CA TYR A 238 -1.74 2.14 4.46
C TYR A 238 -2.04 1.79 2.98
N CYS A 239 -1.05 1.28 2.24
CA CYS A 239 -1.24 0.84 0.86
C CYS A 239 -2.23 -0.31 0.76
N GLU A 240 -2.12 -1.33 1.62
CA GLU A 240 -3.08 -2.44 1.70
C GLU A 240 -4.49 -1.94 1.95
N TYR A 241 -4.69 -1.06 2.93
CA TYR A 241 -6.00 -0.49 3.24
C TYR A 241 -6.52 0.32 2.06
N LEU A 242 -5.72 1.20 1.49
CA LEU A 242 -6.11 2.00 0.33
C LEU A 242 -6.50 1.12 -0.86
N CYS A 243 -5.74 0.05 -1.15
CA CYS A 243 -6.05 -0.89 -2.22
C CYS A 243 -7.41 -1.57 -2.02
N ASN A 244 -7.78 -1.90 -0.77
CA ASN A 244 -9.08 -2.46 -0.46
C ASN A 244 -10.21 -1.42 -0.49
N LEU A 245 -9.95 -0.19 -0.04
CA LEU A 245 -10.95 0.88 0.01
C LEU A 245 -11.40 1.33 -1.39
N ILE A 246 -10.47 1.50 -2.34
CA ILE A 246 -10.81 2.03 -3.66
C ILE A 246 -11.75 1.12 -4.47
N ARG A 247 -11.81 -0.16 -4.11
CA ARG A 247 -12.71 -1.16 -4.70
C ARG A 247 -14.18 -0.79 -4.54
N TYR A 248 -14.50 -0.01 -3.51
CA TYR A 248 -15.86 0.46 -3.22
C TYR A 248 -16.16 1.85 -3.79
N ILE A 249 -15.19 2.51 -4.43
CA ILE A 249 -15.36 3.83 -5.04
C ILE A 249 -15.77 3.63 -6.50
N PRO A 250 -16.92 4.14 -6.96
CA PRO A 250 -17.31 4.11 -8.37
C PRO A 250 -16.17 4.54 -9.32
N SER A 251 -16.00 3.82 -10.43
CA SER A 251 -14.89 4.00 -11.39
C SER A 251 -14.87 5.37 -12.08
N ASN A 252 -16.00 6.09 -12.08
CA ASN A 252 -16.12 7.43 -12.63
C ASN A 252 -15.68 8.55 -11.66
N ILE A 253 -15.43 8.24 -10.38
CA ILE A 253 -14.99 9.23 -9.38
C ILE A 253 -13.46 9.27 -9.33
N PRO A 254 -12.80 10.36 -9.76
CA PRO A 254 -11.34 10.41 -9.77
C PRO A 254 -10.74 10.45 -8.36
N ILE A 255 -9.66 9.68 -8.18
CA ILE A 255 -8.80 9.77 -6.99
C ILE A 255 -7.78 10.88 -7.23
N MET A 256 -7.93 11.96 -6.47
CA MET A 256 -7.14 13.19 -6.55
C MET A 256 -5.78 13.04 -5.91
N ARG A 257 -5.71 12.23 -4.86
CA ARG A 257 -4.48 12.00 -4.12
C ARG A 257 -4.58 10.69 -3.36
N ILE A 258 -3.47 9.95 -3.32
CA ILE A 258 -3.35 8.67 -2.61
C ILE A 258 -2.57 8.79 -1.29
N SER A 259 -1.70 9.79 -1.12
CA SER A 259 -0.95 10.04 0.12
C SER A 259 -0.61 11.53 0.27
N THR A 260 -0.37 11.97 1.49
CA THR A 260 0.15 13.30 1.80
C THR A 260 1.65 13.25 2.05
N ASP A 261 2.31 14.40 1.91
CA ASP A 261 3.66 14.61 2.40
C ASP A 261 3.61 15.75 3.43
N SER A 262 4.45 15.68 4.46
CA SER A 262 4.68 16.76 5.41
C SER A 262 6.17 17.07 5.43
N GLU A 263 6.54 18.31 5.79
CA GLU A 263 7.95 18.66 5.95
C GLU A 263 8.61 17.74 6.98
N GLU A 264 9.77 17.20 6.65
CA GLU A 264 10.49 16.25 7.51
C GLU A 264 10.83 16.86 8.88
N SER A 265 11.09 18.17 8.91
CA SER A 265 11.32 18.93 10.15
C SER A 265 10.10 18.99 11.06
N ASP A 266 8.89 18.91 10.50
CA ASP A 266 7.63 19.06 11.21
C ASP A 266 6.95 17.69 11.49
N LEU A 267 7.37 16.61 10.82
CA LEU A 267 6.79 15.26 10.97
C LEU A 267 7.38 14.48 12.15
N ILE A 268 6.53 14.06 13.09
CA ILE A 268 6.89 13.19 14.22
C ILE A 268 6.73 11.72 13.81
N ALA A 269 5.56 11.33 13.33
CA ALA A 269 5.21 9.96 12.94
C ALA A 269 3.96 9.91 12.03
N PRO A 270 3.68 8.80 11.31
CA PRO A 270 4.63 7.74 10.98
C PRO A 270 5.70 8.28 10.02
N LYS A 271 6.94 7.80 10.18
CA LYS A 271 8.03 8.12 9.25
C LYS A 271 8.07 7.04 8.18
N TRP A 272 7.50 7.36 7.03
CA TRP A 272 7.57 6.51 5.85
C TRP A 272 8.98 6.53 5.27
N HIS A 273 9.47 5.38 4.84
CA HIS A 273 10.75 5.29 4.15
C HIS A 273 10.58 5.48 2.64
N MET A 274 9.39 5.14 2.10
CA MET A 274 9.06 5.34 0.70
C MET A 274 8.91 6.83 0.38
N LYS A 275 9.62 7.27 -0.66
CA LYS A 275 9.35 8.58 -1.28
C LYS A 275 7.99 8.55 -1.98
N LYS A 276 7.38 9.72 -2.19
CA LYS A 276 6.07 9.87 -2.85
C LYS A 276 5.92 9.06 -4.15
N ASP A 277 6.87 9.17 -5.06
CA ASP A 277 6.83 8.45 -6.35
C ASP A 277 7.03 6.94 -6.17
N GLN A 278 7.85 6.53 -5.20
CA GLN A 278 8.05 5.13 -4.85
C GLN A 278 6.77 4.52 -4.28
N PHE A 279 6.11 5.22 -3.35
CA PHE A 279 4.81 4.80 -2.80
C PHE A 279 3.75 4.70 -3.89
N LYS A 280 3.69 5.67 -4.81
CA LYS A 280 2.76 5.63 -5.94
C LYS A 280 2.98 4.38 -6.81
N ASN A 281 4.23 4.08 -7.17
CA ASN A 281 4.56 2.88 -7.96
C ASN A 281 4.23 1.60 -7.18
N TYR A 282 4.50 1.58 -5.87
CA TYR A 282 4.18 0.46 -4.99
C TYR A 282 2.66 0.23 -4.89
N PHE A 283 1.86 1.29 -4.78
CA PHE A 283 0.40 1.24 -4.79
C PHE A 283 -0.15 0.70 -6.12
N GLU A 284 0.30 1.24 -7.24
CA GLU A 284 -0.11 0.78 -8.58
C GLU A 284 0.22 -0.70 -8.80
N ARG A 285 1.43 -1.12 -8.39
CA ARG A 285 1.85 -2.51 -8.47
C ARG A 285 1.03 -3.41 -7.55
N SER A 286 0.73 -2.97 -6.33
CA SER A 286 -0.10 -3.71 -5.37
C SER A 286 -1.52 -3.96 -5.91
N LEU A 287 -2.13 -2.99 -6.59
CA LEU A 287 -3.43 -3.18 -7.26
C LEU A 287 -3.36 -4.24 -8.36
N ILE A 288 -2.31 -4.19 -9.20
CA ILE A 288 -2.11 -5.18 -10.28
C ILE A 288 -1.97 -6.58 -9.70
N LEU A 289 -1.06 -6.76 -8.75
CA LEU A 289 -0.73 -8.06 -8.15
C LEU A 289 -1.88 -8.65 -7.33
N SER A 290 -2.69 -7.80 -6.70
CA SER A 290 -3.90 -8.21 -5.97
C SER A 290 -5.08 -8.49 -6.89
N ASN A 291 -4.96 -8.18 -8.19
CA ASN A 291 -6.07 -8.16 -9.14
C ASN A 291 -7.22 -7.24 -8.71
N TYR A 292 -6.90 -6.11 -8.07
CA TYR A 292 -7.87 -5.12 -7.59
C TYR A 292 -8.03 -3.97 -8.56
N ARG A 293 -9.24 -3.42 -8.59
CA ARG A 293 -9.60 -2.26 -9.41
C ARG A 293 -10.48 -1.33 -8.61
N GLN A 294 -10.40 -0.05 -8.93
CA GLN A 294 -11.40 0.89 -8.45
C GLN A 294 -12.80 0.47 -8.91
N GLY A 295 -13.74 0.40 -7.96
CA GLY A 295 -15.15 0.15 -8.22
C GLY A 295 -15.54 -1.29 -8.51
N ASP A 296 -14.63 -2.28 -8.44
CA ASP A 296 -14.97 -3.69 -8.66
C ASP A 296 -15.91 -4.28 -7.60
N LEU A 297 -16.06 -3.61 -6.45
CA LEU A 297 -17.01 -3.92 -5.38
C LEU A 297 -18.03 -2.80 -5.14
N ALA A 298 -18.14 -1.81 -6.03
CA ALA A 298 -19.12 -0.74 -5.90
C ALA A 298 -20.52 -1.21 -6.32
N ASN A 299 -21.55 -0.91 -5.52
CA ASN A 299 -22.93 -1.34 -5.76
C ASN A 299 -23.63 -0.64 -6.95
N ASN A 300 -23.03 0.41 -7.54
CA ASN A 300 -23.65 1.24 -8.56
C ASN A 300 -22.90 1.15 -9.91
N ARG A 301 -23.70 1.10 -10.98
CA ARG A 301 -23.38 0.92 -12.42
C ARG A 301 -22.51 2.05 -13.02
N GLY A 302 -21.36 2.36 -12.45
CA GLY A 302 -20.26 2.87 -13.26
C GLY A 302 -19.77 1.73 -14.15
N GLU A 303 -19.44 1.97 -15.42
CA GLU A 303 -18.69 0.97 -16.19
C GLU A 303 -17.41 0.68 -15.41
N ALA A 304 -17.29 -0.53 -14.87
CA ALA A 304 -16.05 -0.98 -14.25
C ALA A 304 -14.92 -0.74 -15.27
N LEU A 305 -13.76 -0.27 -14.80
CA LEU A 305 -12.60 -0.12 -15.70
C LEU A 305 -12.41 -1.43 -16.48
N PRO A 306 -12.11 -1.39 -17.80
CA PRO A 306 -12.13 -2.58 -18.68
C PRO A 306 -11.39 -3.78 -18.08
N SER A 307 -11.93 -5.00 -18.23
CA SER A 307 -11.50 -6.22 -17.51
C SER A 307 -9.99 -6.48 -17.49
N SER A 308 -9.48 -7.13 -16.43
CA SER A 308 -8.06 -7.48 -16.27
C SER A 308 -7.74 -8.82 -16.88
N GLU A 309 -8.57 -9.33 -17.79
CA GLU A 309 -8.31 -10.64 -18.39
C GLU A 309 -6.94 -10.69 -19.07
N GLY A 310 -6.46 -9.56 -19.61
CA GLY A 310 -5.08 -9.41 -20.13
C GLY A 310 -3.96 -9.31 -19.08
N PHE A 311 -4.27 -9.36 -17.77
CA PHE A 311 -3.30 -9.30 -16.67
C PHE A 311 -3.22 -10.59 -15.85
N ILE A 312 -4.14 -11.54 -16.02
CA ILE A 312 -4.04 -12.86 -15.38
C ILE A 312 -3.01 -13.66 -16.19
N PRO A 313 -1.92 -14.16 -15.58
CA PRO A 313 -0.94 -14.97 -16.29
C PRO A 313 -1.63 -16.16 -16.95
N ASN A 314 -1.36 -16.42 -18.23
CA ASN A 314 -1.81 -17.66 -18.87
C ASN A 314 -0.84 -18.81 -18.52
N ILE A 315 -1.08 -20.02 -19.05
CA ILE A 315 -0.21 -21.17 -18.80
C ILE A 315 1.23 -20.97 -19.30
N GLU A 316 1.43 -20.24 -20.40
CA GLU A 316 2.75 -19.93 -20.93
C GLU A 316 3.50 -18.95 -20.02
N ASP A 317 2.80 -17.94 -19.49
CA ASP A 317 3.33 -17.00 -18.51
C ASP A 317 3.72 -17.72 -17.22
N LEU A 318 2.92 -18.68 -16.75
CA LEU A 318 3.26 -19.52 -15.61
C LEU A 318 4.54 -20.32 -15.89
N LYS A 319 4.62 -21.04 -17.01
CA LYS A 319 5.79 -21.84 -17.40
C LYS A 319 7.04 -20.98 -17.62
N LYS A 320 6.89 -19.72 -18.06
CA LYS A 320 7.98 -18.78 -18.31
C LYS A 320 8.50 -18.14 -17.03
N ASN A 321 7.58 -17.74 -16.14
CA ASN A 321 7.91 -16.93 -14.97
C ASN A 321 8.07 -17.75 -13.70
N TYR A 322 7.56 -18.98 -13.64
CA TYR A 322 7.73 -19.90 -12.52
C TYR A 322 8.42 -21.15 -13.01
N ASP A 323 9.38 -21.65 -12.23
CA ASP A 323 10.11 -22.86 -12.60
C ASP A 323 9.30 -24.11 -12.20
N LEU A 324 8.31 -24.42 -13.04
CA LEU A 324 7.43 -25.58 -12.88
C LEU A 324 8.15 -26.91 -13.17
N SER A 325 9.41 -26.86 -13.63
CA SER A 325 10.21 -28.05 -13.92
C SER A 325 11.02 -28.56 -12.73
N ILE A 326 10.98 -27.83 -11.62
CA ILE A 326 11.65 -28.22 -10.38
C ILE A 326 11.03 -29.50 -9.85
N ASP A 327 11.89 -30.48 -9.62
CA ASP A 327 11.59 -31.65 -8.81
C ASP A 327 11.40 -31.21 -7.35
N VAL A 328 10.14 -30.96 -6.97
CA VAL A 328 9.79 -30.44 -5.64
C VAL A 328 10.20 -31.43 -4.54
N TYR A 329 10.10 -32.74 -4.78
CA TYR A 329 10.52 -33.77 -3.84
C TYR A 329 11.99 -33.59 -3.45
N GLU A 330 12.88 -33.61 -4.44
CA GLU A 330 14.33 -33.59 -4.22
C GLU A 330 14.82 -32.24 -3.70
N ASN A 331 14.12 -31.15 -3.99
CA ASN A 331 14.58 -29.79 -3.69
C ASN A 331 13.97 -29.16 -2.44
N PHE A 332 12.75 -29.55 -2.05
CA PHE A 332 12.05 -29.00 -0.88
C PHE A 332 11.66 -30.08 0.13
N ILE A 333 11.01 -31.14 -0.33
CA ILE A 333 10.40 -32.13 0.58
C ILE A 333 11.46 -32.97 1.30
N LYS A 334 12.32 -33.66 0.55
CA LYS A 334 13.39 -34.51 1.10
C LYS A 334 14.39 -33.71 1.96
N PRO A 335 14.88 -32.52 1.54
CA PRO A 335 15.77 -31.70 2.38
C PRO A 335 15.13 -31.18 3.67
N SER A 336 13.81 -31.01 3.70
CA SER A 336 13.10 -30.60 4.92
C SER A 336 12.91 -31.73 5.94
N ASN A 337 13.21 -32.98 5.53
CA ASN A 337 12.96 -34.17 6.33
C ASN A 337 11.48 -34.29 6.78
N LEU A 338 10.56 -33.92 5.88
CA LEU A 338 9.12 -33.84 6.17
C LEU A 338 8.56 -35.17 6.72
N GLU A 339 8.90 -36.29 6.06
CA GLU A 339 8.40 -37.63 6.41
C GLU A 339 8.76 -38.02 7.85
N SER A 340 10.01 -37.86 8.25
CA SER A 340 10.41 -38.19 9.62
C SER A 340 9.87 -37.19 10.65
N ARG A 341 9.75 -35.91 10.29
CA ARG A 341 9.22 -34.88 11.21
C ARG A 341 7.73 -35.09 11.49
N ILE A 342 6.94 -35.47 10.48
CA ILE A 342 5.49 -35.65 10.64
C ILE A 342 5.15 -36.90 11.45
N GLU A 343 6.06 -37.88 11.56
CA GLU A 343 5.90 -39.02 12.45
C GLU A 343 5.99 -38.64 13.94
N ILE A 344 6.71 -37.57 14.26
CA ILE A 344 6.92 -37.10 15.65
C ILE A 344 5.69 -36.37 16.17
N GLY A 345 5.01 -35.58 15.34
CA GLY A 345 3.84 -34.80 15.74
C GLY A 345 3.33 -33.88 14.64
N ASP A 346 2.30 -33.10 14.95
CA ASP A 346 1.74 -32.08 14.05
C ASP A 346 2.81 -31.07 13.64
N LEU A 347 2.80 -30.65 12.37
CA LEU A 347 3.78 -29.72 11.82
C LEU A 347 3.14 -28.45 11.27
N LYS A 348 3.86 -27.34 11.43
CA LYS A 348 3.54 -26.06 10.79
C LYS A 348 4.54 -25.74 9.69
N ILE A 349 4.04 -25.52 8.47
CA ILE A 349 4.83 -25.15 7.31
C ILE A 349 4.57 -23.68 6.96
N LEU A 350 5.65 -22.91 6.79
CA LEU A 350 5.61 -21.59 6.17
C LEU A 350 6.13 -21.69 4.74
N ASP A 351 5.28 -21.36 3.76
CA ASP A 351 5.65 -21.32 2.34
C ASP A 351 5.78 -19.87 1.86
N ILE A 352 7.00 -19.42 1.62
CA ILE A 352 7.31 -18.06 1.18
C ILE A 352 7.54 -18.09 -0.33
N GLY A 353 6.63 -17.45 -1.07
CA GLY A 353 6.57 -17.60 -2.52
C GLY A 353 5.78 -18.84 -2.91
N PHE A 354 4.48 -18.83 -2.56
CA PHE A 354 3.55 -19.93 -2.84
C PHE A 354 3.55 -20.33 -4.32
N GLY A 355 3.62 -19.34 -5.21
CA GLY A 355 3.59 -19.51 -6.65
C GLY A 355 2.33 -20.29 -7.08
N ALA A 356 2.56 -21.37 -7.81
CA ALA A 356 1.49 -22.24 -8.31
C ALA A 356 1.00 -23.27 -7.27
N GLY A 357 1.62 -23.38 -6.09
CA GLY A 357 1.19 -24.27 -5.02
C GLY A 357 1.71 -25.72 -5.07
N TYR A 358 2.60 -26.07 -6.00
CA TYR A 358 3.14 -27.43 -6.14
C TYR A 358 3.84 -27.95 -4.87
N LYS A 359 4.59 -27.08 -4.16
CA LYS A 359 5.30 -27.44 -2.92
C LYS A 359 4.33 -27.95 -1.85
N ILE A 360 3.25 -27.22 -1.65
CA ILE A 360 2.22 -27.56 -0.66
C ILE A 360 1.40 -28.77 -1.09
N LEU A 361 1.05 -28.86 -2.38
CA LEU A 361 0.37 -30.04 -2.91
C LEU A 361 1.17 -31.31 -2.66
N GLU A 362 2.46 -31.29 -2.97
CA GLU A 362 3.30 -32.47 -2.81
C GLU A 362 3.54 -32.83 -1.35
N ALA A 363 3.78 -31.83 -0.49
CA ALA A 363 3.90 -32.04 0.95
C ALA A 363 2.65 -32.73 1.53
N ILE A 364 1.45 -32.27 1.16
CA ILE A 364 0.19 -32.87 1.63
C ILE A 364 -0.02 -34.27 1.03
N GLU A 365 0.24 -34.46 -0.27
CA GLU A 365 0.06 -35.77 -0.91
C GLU A 365 0.99 -36.85 -0.38
N LEU A 366 2.19 -36.47 0.06
CA LEU A 366 3.14 -37.38 0.70
C LEU A 366 2.65 -37.84 2.07
N VAL A 367 2.11 -36.93 2.88
CA VAL A 367 1.73 -37.23 4.28
C VAL A 367 0.23 -37.48 4.47
N LYS A 368 -0.56 -37.59 3.38
CA LYS A 368 -2.03 -37.73 3.44
C LYS A 368 -2.56 -38.90 4.29
N ASN A 369 -1.72 -39.91 4.55
CA ASN A 369 -2.04 -41.08 5.36
C ASN A 369 -1.42 -41.03 6.77
N SER A 370 -0.74 -39.92 7.11
CA SER A 370 -0.17 -39.72 8.44
C SER A 370 -1.28 -39.54 9.49
N LYS A 371 -0.97 -39.92 10.73
CA LYS A 371 -1.85 -39.66 11.88
C LYS A 371 -1.79 -38.22 12.35
N ASN A 372 -0.67 -37.54 12.07
CA ASN A 372 -0.45 -36.14 12.44
C ASN A 372 -0.80 -35.23 11.26
N SER A 373 -1.14 -33.98 11.59
CA SER A 373 -1.67 -32.99 10.66
C SER A 373 -0.61 -31.98 10.20
N LEU A 374 -0.85 -31.40 9.01
CA LEU A 374 -0.11 -30.25 8.52
C LEU A 374 -0.98 -28.99 8.63
N SER A 375 -0.41 -27.94 9.20
CA SER A 375 -0.94 -26.57 9.13
C SER A 375 -0.03 -25.72 8.27
N ILE A 376 -0.57 -25.16 7.19
CA ILE A 376 0.20 -24.42 6.19
C ILE A 376 -0.18 -22.94 6.24
N THR A 377 0.84 -22.10 6.30
CA THR A 377 0.73 -20.67 6.04
C THR A 377 1.59 -20.31 4.83
N ALA A 378 0.99 -19.68 3.84
CA ALA A 378 1.65 -19.29 2.62
C ALA A 378 1.71 -17.75 2.49
N LEU A 379 2.80 -17.24 1.93
CA LEU A 379 2.97 -15.85 1.54
C LEU A 379 3.11 -15.78 0.02
N GLU A 380 2.27 -14.97 -0.64
CA GLU A 380 2.34 -14.76 -2.07
C GLU A 380 2.14 -13.30 -2.43
N LYS A 381 3.04 -12.76 -3.25
CA LYS A 381 2.94 -11.38 -3.69
C LYS A 381 1.95 -11.21 -4.83
N ASP A 382 1.92 -12.15 -5.78
CA ASP A 382 1.08 -12.11 -6.97
C ASP A 382 -0.11 -13.06 -6.86
N ARG A 383 -1.23 -12.54 -6.34
CA ARG A 383 -2.48 -13.28 -6.18
C ARG A 383 -2.99 -13.90 -7.49
N ARG A 384 -2.67 -13.29 -8.64
CA ARG A 384 -3.11 -13.77 -9.96
C ARG A 384 -2.53 -15.12 -10.32
N VAL A 385 -1.37 -15.47 -9.78
CA VAL A 385 -0.70 -16.76 -10.03
C VAL A 385 -1.51 -17.90 -9.42
N VAL A 386 -2.09 -17.68 -8.24
CA VAL A 386 -2.97 -18.67 -7.60
C VAL A 386 -4.25 -18.89 -8.41
N LEU A 387 -4.86 -17.82 -8.92
CA LEU A 387 -6.02 -17.91 -9.81
C LEU A 387 -5.69 -18.59 -11.15
N SER A 388 -4.50 -18.31 -11.69
CA SER A 388 -4.05 -18.96 -12.92
C SER A 388 -3.80 -20.45 -12.67
N SER A 389 -3.13 -20.79 -11.57
CA SER A 389 -2.87 -22.18 -11.18
C SER A 389 -4.17 -22.96 -10.96
N SER A 390 -5.18 -22.36 -10.32
CA SER A 390 -6.49 -23.03 -10.14
C SER A 390 -7.16 -23.41 -11.47
N LYS A 391 -6.80 -22.77 -12.59
CA LYS A 391 -7.32 -23.05 -13.93
C LYS A 391 -6.45 -24.03 -14.72
N TYR A 392 -5.13 -23.92 -14.59
CA TYR A 392 -4.16 -24.54 -15.50
C TYR A 392 -3.22 -25.55 -14.85
N MET A 393 -3.31 -25.79 -13.53
CA MET A 393 -2.43 -26.74 -12.87
C MET A 393 -2.65 -28.15 -13.44
N GLU A 394 -1.62 -28.66 -14.11
CA GLU A 394 -1.53 -30.02 -14.63
C GLU A 394 -0.89 -30.90 -13.55
N TYR A 395 -1.71 -31.45 -12.65
CA TYR A 395 -1.30 -32.45 -11.66
C TYR A 395 -2.29 -33.61 -11.68
N PRO A 396 -1.92 -34.86 -11.35
CA PRO A 396 -2.84 -35.99 -11.32
C PRO A 396 -3.84 -35.90 -10.15
N ASN A 397 -4.74 -34.90 -10.17
CA ASN A 397 -6.05 -34.84 -9.53
C ASN A 397 -6.63 -33.41 -9.61
N HIS A 398 -7.85 -33.27 -10.14
CA HIS A 398 -8.58 -31.99 -10.16
C HIS A 398 -8.98 -31.47 -8.76
N SER A 399 -8.77 -32.26 -7.70
CA SER A 399 -9.24 -31.92 -6.35
C SER A 399 -8.50 -30.72 -5.73
N PHE A 400 -7.22 -30.49 -6.07
CA PHE A 400 -6.47 -29.36 -5.50
C PHE A 400 -6.81 -28.01 -6.14
N ASN A 401 -7.26 -28.01 -7.40
CA ASN A 401 -7.65 -26.78 -8.11
C ASN A 401 -8.80 -26.05 -7.39
N ASN A 402 -9.73 -26.79 -6.78
CA ASN A 402 -10.78 -26.22 -5.94
C ASN A 402 -10.20 -25.55 -4.69
N SER A 403 -9.26 -26.20 -4.01
CA SER A 403 -8.56 -25.60 -2.86
C SER A 403 -7.76 -24.35 -3.26
N LEU A 404 -7.16 -24.30 -4.45
CA LEU A 404 -6.51 -23.08 -4.98
C LEU A 404 -7.51 -21.96 -5.25
N LEU A 405 -8.69 -22.28 -5.80
CA LEU A 405 -9.75 -21.30 -6.02
C LEU A 405 -10.33 -20.77 -4.69
N GLU A 406 -10.51 -21.65 -3.71
CA GLU A 406 -10.88 -21.26 -2.34
C GLU A 406 -9.81 -20.37 -1.69
N LEU A 407 -8.52 -20.70 -1.83
CA LEU A 407 -7.42 -19.85 -1.37
C LEU A 407 -7.45 -18.48 -2.04
N TYR A 408 -7.66 -18.44 -3.35
CA TYR A 408 -7.76 -17.19 -4.08
C TYR A 408 -8.93 -16.34 -3.57
N ASN A 409 -10.10 -16.92 -3.30
CA ASN A 409 -11.30 -16.16 -2.91
C ASN A 409 -11.32 -15.79 -1.42
N ASN A 410 -10.90 -16.70 -0.55
CA ASN A 410 -11.14 -16.64 0.89
C ASN A 410 -9.86 -16.55 1.72
N SER A 411 -8.68 -16.58 1.09
CA SER A 411 -7.36 -16.67 1.74
C SER A 411 -7.19 -17.90 2.64
N ARG A 412 -8.11 -18.87 2.58
CA ARG A 412 -8.10 -20.12 3.35
C ARG A 412 -8.75 -21.25 2.55
N SER A 413 -8.24 -22.46 2.71
CA SER A 413 -8.87 -23.69 2.22
C SER A 413 -8.48 -24.87 3.08
N LYS A 414 -9.10 -26.01 2.84
CA LYS A 414 -8.64 -27.30 3.35
C LYS A 414 -8.35 -28.25 2.19
N TYR A 415 -7.32 -29.08 2.34
CA TYR A 415 -7.03 -30.14 1.39
C TYR A 415 -6.55 -31.39 2.13
N LYS A 416 -7.26 -32.51 1.94
CA LYS A 416 -6.98 -33.81 2.58
C LYS A 416 -6.64 -33.71 4.08
N GLY A 417 -7.48 -32.99 4.82
CA GLY A 417 -7.34 -32.82 6.28
C GLY A 417 -6.32 -31.76 6.70
N SER A 418 -5.55 -31.17 5.78
CA SER A 418 -4.61 -30.10 6.08
C SER A 418 -5.25 -28.72 5.91
N ASP A 419 -5.02 -27.82 6.86
CA ASP A 419 -5.46 -26.43 6.81
C ASP A 419 -4.43 -25.58 6.05
N ILE A 420 -4.89 -24.81 5.06
CA ILE A 420 -4.04 -23.91 4.27
C ILE A 420 -4.56 -22.48 4.41
N SER A 421 -3.68 -21.56 4.79
CA SER A 421 -3.96 -20.12 4.78
C SER A 421 -2.94 -19.40 3.90
N ILE A 422 -3.35 -18.33 3.24
CA ILE A 422 -2.48 -17.53 2.38
C ILE A 422 -2.63 -16.03 2.63
N TYR A 423 -1.50 -15.35 2.78
CA TYR A 423 -1.41 -13.90 2.87
C TYR A 423 -0.94 -13.36 1.52
N PHE A 424 -1.80 -12.56 0.89
CA PHE A 424 -1.47 -11.89 -0.37
C PHE A 424 -0.90 -10.50 -0.10
N GLY A 425 0.21 -10.16 -0.76
CA GLY A 425 0.81 -8.83 -0.70
C GLY A 425 2.33 -8.86 -0.61
N ASP A 426 2.92 -7.73 -0.24
CA ASP A 426 4.37 -7.66 -0.07
C ASP A 426 4.85 -8.70 0.94
N LEU A 427 5.82 -9.53 0.54
CA LEU A 427 6.29 -10.65 1.36
C LEU A 427 6.89 -10.15 2.70
N ARG A 428 7.54 -8.99 2.69
CA ARG A 428 8.16 -8.39 3.90
C ARG A 428 7.08 -8.01 4.90
N TYR A 429 6.07 -7.27 4.44
CA TYR A 429 4.95 -6.86 5.29
C TYR A 429 4.04 -8.04 5.68
N SER A 430 3.89 -9.05 4.81
CA SER A 430 3.09 -10.23 5.15
C SER A 430 3.77 -11.08 6.22
N LEU A 431 5.11 -11.16 6.22
CA LEU A 431 5.89 -11.85 7.24
C LEU A 431 5.68 -11.24 8.62
N THR A 432 5.65 -9.90 8.74
CA THR A 432 5.47 -9.21 10.04
C THR A 432 4.09 -9.39 10.66
N LYS A 433 3.11 -9.92 9.91
CA LYS A 433 1.77 -10.26 10.42
C LYS A 433 1.71 -11.64 11.08
N LEU A 434 2.74 -12.45 10.91
CA LEU A 434 2.76 -13.82 11.42
C LEU A 434 3.23 -13.82 12.89
N ASN A 435 2.62 -14.69 13.70
CA ASN A 435 2.89 -14.82 15.13
C ASN A 435 2.96 -16.30 15.58
N CYS A 436 3.40 -17.19 14.69
CA CYS A 436 3.46 -18.63 14.90
C CYS A 436 4.90 -19.12 14.76
N ASP A 437 5.29 -20.11 15.56
CA ASP A 437 6.57 -20.80 15.38
C ASP A 437 6.44 -21.94 14.35
N TYR A 438 7.04 -21.78 13.18
CA TYR A 438 7.03 -22.78 12.11
C TYR A 438 8.14 -23.83 12.26
N ASP A 439 7.82 -25.08 11.89
CA ASP A 439 8.73 -26.22 11.90
C ASP A 439 9.58 -26.30 10.63
N ILE A 440 8.94 -25.98 9.50
CA ILE A 440 9.54 -26.06 8.16
C ILE A 440 9.23 -24.75 7.43
N VAL A 441 10.24 -24.19 6.77
CA VAL A 441 10.07 -23.05 5.88
C VAL A 441 10.50 -23.46 4.47
N PHE A 442 9.59 -23.37 3.52
CA PHE A 442 9.92 -23.39 2.10
C PHE A 442 10.11 -21.96 1.63
N LEU A 443 11.33 -21.61 1.24
CA LEU A 443 11.66 -20.28 0.72
C LEU A 443 11.92 -20.37 -0.78
N ASP A 444 10.92 -19.96 -1.56
CA ASP A 444 10.95 -20.00 -3.01
C ASP A 444 10.88 -18.59 -3.61
N SER A 445 12.04 -18.10 -4.01
CA SER A 445 12.20 -16.83 -4.72
C SER A 445 12.40 -17.00 -6.23
N SER A 446 12.08 -18.18 -6.78
CA SER A 446 12.40 -18.57 -8.16
C SER A 446 11.56 -17.87 -9.23
N SER A 447 10.47 -17.22 -8.83
CA SER A 447 9.63 -16.40 -9.71
C SER A 447 10.48 -15.43 -10.53
N LYS A 448 10.13 -15.15 -11.78
CA LYS A 448 10.82 -14.19 -12.63
C LYS A 448 9.98 -12.92 -12.79
N PRO A 449 10.53 -11.73 -12.48
CA PRO A 449 11.84 -11.49 -11.87
C PRO A 449 11.91 -12.03 -10.42
N LYS A 450 13.12 -12.43 -9.99
CA LYS A 450 13.35 -12.99 -8.63
C LYS A 450 12.82 -12.04 -7.56
N ASN A 451 12.09 -12.60 -6.59
CA ASN A 451 11.63 -11.88 -5.41
C ASN A 451 12.80 -11.67 -4.43
N LEU A 452 13.77 -10.84 -4.82
CA LEU A 452 14.98 -10.58 -4.03
C LEU A 452 14.70 -9.96 -2.66
N GLU A 453 13.55 -9.30 -2.50
CA GLU A 453 13.07 -8.80 -1.21
C GLU A 453 12.99 -9.88 -0.12
N ALA A 454 12.71 -11.14 -0.49
CA ALA A 454 12.66 -12.28 0.43
C ALA A 454 14.03 -12.96 0.63
N LEU A 455 15.10 -12.44 0.00
CA LEU A 455 16.45 -13.00 0.01
C LEU A 455 17.48 -12.10 0.71
N THR A 456 17.02 -11.11 1.46
CA THR A 456 17.86 -10.14 2.16
C THR A 456 18.20 -10.60 3.58
N VAL A 457 19.32 -10.11 4.13
CA VAL A 457 19.63 -10.31 5.56
C VAL A 457 18.49 -9.83 6.44
N ASP A 458 17.90 -8.70 6.09
CA ASP A 458 16.86 -8.03 6.86
C ASP A 458 15.61 -8.92 6.91
N PHE A 459 15.21 -9.51 5.77
CA PHE A 459 14.11 -10.49 5.73
C PHE A 459 14.42 -11.76 6.53
N PHE A 460 15.64 -12.29 6.40
CA PHE A 460 16.04 -13.49 7.16
C PHE A 460 16.06 -13.24 8.66
N ARG A 461 16.39 -12.04 9.13
CA ARG A 461 16.32 -11.69 10.56
C ARG A 461 14.90 -11.69 11.08
N GLU A 462 13.95 -11.13 10.32
CA GLU A 462 12.53 -11.20 10.69
C GLU A 462 12.00 -12.63 10.69
N LEU A 463 12.44 -13.45 9.73
CA LEU A 463 12.06 -14.87 9.68
C LEU A 463 12.44 -15.63 10.96
N LYS A 464 13.57 -15.28 11.62
CA LYS A 464 13.99 -15.94 12.86
C LYS A 464 12.99 -15.77 14.00
N ASN A 465 12.22 -14.68 13.99
CA ASN A 465 11.29 -14.36 15.06
C ASN A 465 10.02 -15.23 15.04
N ILE A 466 9.83 -16.04 14.00
CA ILE A 466 8.63 -16.84 13.77
C ILE A 466 8.94 -18.31 13.43
N ILE A 467 10.14 -18.80 13.72
CA ILE A 467 10.51 -20.20 13.46
C ILE A 467 11.10 -20.83 14.72
N LYS A 468 10.90 -22.14 14.89
CA LYS A 468 11.47 -22.88 16.03
C LYS A 468 12.99 -22.98 15.93
N ASP A 469 13.67 -23.18 17.06
CA ASP A 469 15.13 -23.39 17.09
C ASP A 469 15.58 -24.63 16.27
N ASN A 470 14.73 -25.66 16.24
CA ASN A 470 14.93 -26.89 15.45
C ASN A 470 14.27 -26.84 14.06
N SER A 471 13.84 -25.66 13.62
CA SER A 471 13.24 -25.47 12.31
C SER A 471 14.25 -25.72 11.19
N VAL A 472 13.72 -26.02 10.01
CA VAL A 472 14.50 -26.18 8.79
C VAL A 472 13.99 -25.22 7.72
N VAL A 473 14.89 -24.39 7.20
CA VAL A 473 14.60 -23.49 6.07
C VAL A 473 15.23 -24.07 4.81
N VAL A 474 14.42 -24.32 3.78
CA VAL A 474 14.87 -24.91 2.52
C VAL A 474 14.64 -23.92 1.37
N THR A 475 15.67 -23.69 0.57
CA THR A 475 15.58 -22.89 -0.66
C THR A 475 16.42 -23.50 -1.78
N ILE A 476 16.01 -23.29 -3.02
CA ILE A 476 16.80 -23.68 -4.20
C ILE A 476 17.85 -22.63 -4.58
N ASP A 477 17.76 -21.41 -4.05
CA ASP A 477 18.72 -20.36 -4.37
C ASP A 477 20.03 -20.59 -3.62
N SER A 478 20.99 -21.20 -4.32
CA SER A 478 22.34 -21.47 -3.80
C SER A 478 23.36 -20.39 -4.16
N SER A 479 22.90 -19.19 -4.55
CA SER A 479 23.79 -18.07 -4.84
C SER A 479 24.54 -17.60 -3.59
N LEU A 480 25.80 -17.17 -3.77
CA LEU A 480 26.64 -16.70 -2.66
C LEU A 480 26.00 -15.56 -1.85
N PRO A 481 25.30 -14.58 -2.44
CA PRO A 481 24.63 -13.53 -1.68
C PRO A 481 23.55 -14.06 -0.73
N VAL A 482 22.81 -15.10 -1.12
CA VAL A 482 21.78 -15.74 -0.28
C VAL A 482 22.43 -16.49 0.88
N ILE A 483 23.45 -17.30 0.60
CA ILE A 483 24.20 -18.02 1.62
C ILE A 483 24.81 -17.07 2.64
N ASN A 484 25.48 -16.00 2.17
CA ASN A 484 26.06 -14.99 3.04
C ASN A 484 24.99 -14.20 3.79
N GLY A 485 23.82 -14.01 3.19
CA GLY A 485 22.65 -13.43 3.84
C GLY A 485 22.21 -14.25 5.05
N PHE A 486 22.01 -15.55 4.88
CA PHE A 486 21.67 -16.46 5.97
C PHE A 486 22.73 -16.44 7.09
N ILE A 487 24.01 -16.55 6.73
CA ILE A 487 25.11 -16.51 7.70
C ILE A 487 25.11 -15.19 8.49
N LYS A 488 24.92 -14.05 7.82
CA LYS A 488 24.84 -12.71 8.47
C LYS A 488 23.59 -12.51 9.32
N ALA A 489 22.50 -13.22 9.02
CA ALA A 489 21.32 -13.28 9.89
C ALA A 489 21.51 -14.23 11.08
N GLY A 490 22.59 -15.04 11.09
CA GLY A 490 22.95 -15.95 12.18
C GLY A 490 22.41 -17.36 11.99
N PHE A 491 22.15 -17.79 10.76
CA PHE A 491 21.83 -19.18 10.44
C PHE A 491 23.10 -19.99 10.16
N PHE A 492 23.03 -21.29 10.40
CA PHE A 492 23.98 -22.26 9.90
C PHE A 492 23.49 -22.86 8.58
N VAL A 493 24.36 -22.90 7.57
CA VAL A 493 23.97 -23.21 6.18
C VAL A 493 24.65 -24.49 5.68
N VAL A 494 23.89 -25.35 5.00
CA VAL A 494 24.34 -26.55 4.29
C VAL A 494 23.94 -26.44 2.82
N GLN A 495 24.87 -26.70 1.89
CA GLN A 495 24.57 -26.75 0.45
C GLN A 495 24.09 -28.15 0.05
N ILE A 496 23.02 -28.21 -0.75
CA ILE A 496 22.48 -29.46 -1.27
C ILE A 496 23.12 -29.77 -2.62
N PHE A 497 23.69 -30.97 -2.74
CA PHE A 497 24.24 -31.50 -3.99
C PHE A 497 23.39 -32.68 -4.47
N ASN A 498 22.83 -32.56 -5.68
CA ASN A 498 22.21 -33.68 -6.37
C ASN A 498 23.22 -34.25 -7.39
N SER A 499 23.32 -35.57 -7.48
CA SER A 499 24.28 -36.30 -8.32
C SER A 499 24.16 -36.00 -9.82
N PHE A 500 23.00 -35.50 -10.29
CA PHE A 500 22.76 -35.24 -11.71
C PHE A 500 22.95 -33.77 -12.15
N LEU A 501 22.82 -32.78 -11.27
CA LEU A 501 23.00 -31.36 -11.60
C LEU A 501 23.93 -30.67 -10.59
N LYS A 502 24.97 -29.98 -11.09
CA LYS A 502 25.95 -29.22 -10.30
C LYS A 502 25.25 -28.12 -9.46
N LYS A 503 24.96 -28.44 -8.19
CA LYS A 503 24.29 -27.63 -7.14
C LYS A 503 22.81 -27.33 -7.39
N ARG A 504 21.95 -27.57 -6.38
CA ARG A 504 20.51 -27.29 -6.49
C ARG A 504 19.88 -26.48 -5.35
N GLY A 505 20.49 -26.35 -4.17
CA GLY A 505 19.86 -25.59 -3.08
C GLY A 505 20.67 -25.40 -1.81
N VAL A 506 20.02 -24.85 -0.80
CA VAL A 506 20.54 -24.47 0.52
C VAL A 506 19.53 -24.90 1.58
N ILE A 507 20.04 -25.49 2.66
CA ILE A 507 19.31 -25.68 3.91
C ILE A 507 19.92 -24.77 4.97
N ALA A 508 19.09 -24.06 5.71
CA ALA A 508 19.50 -23.20 6.81
C ALA A 508 18.81 -23.60 8.13
N TYR A 509 19.57 -23.55 9.22
CA TYR A 509 19.15 -23.91 10.58
C TYR A 509 19.50 -22.80 11.58
N LEU A 510 18.74 -22.69 12.66
CA LEU A 510 19.08 -21.82 13.79
C LEU A 510 20.10 -22.48 14.74
N ASP A 511 19.92 -23.77 15.03
CA ASP A 511 20.86 -24.54 15.82
C ASP A 511 21.74 -25.47 14.95
N ARG A 512 23.05 -25.39 15.18
CA ARG A 512 24.09 -26.18 14.51
C ARG A 512 23.95 -27.69 14.76
N SER A 513 23.36 -28.10 15.88
CA SER A 513 23.17 -29.54 16.19
C SER A 513 22.37 -30.26 15.10
N ASN A 514 21.41 -29.57 14.45
CA ASN A 514 20.57 -30.09 13.37
C ASN A 514 21.32 -30.37 12.06
N ILE A 515 22.55 -29.85 11.90
CA ILE A 515 23.40 -30.17 10.75
C ILE A 515 23.97 -31.59 10.89
N LEU A 516 24.31 -32.01 12.11
CA LEU A 516 25.00 -33.26 12.37
C LEU A 516 24.08 -34.49 12.23
N SER A 517 22.76 -34.31 12.37
CA SER A 517 21.75 -35.37 12.16
C SER A 517 21.46 -35.67 10.69
N ASN A 518 21.79 -34.76 9.76
CA ASN A 518 21.51 -34.89 8.32
C ASN A 518 22.75 -35.33 7.49
N GLN A 519 23.49 -36.29 8.04
CA GLN A 519 24.87 -36.67 7.70
C GLN A 519 25.15 -37.31 6.31
N SER A 520 24.44 -36.93 5.24
CA SER A 520 24.70 -37.41 3.87
C SER A 520 25.19 -36.34 2.87
N LEU A 521 25.40 -35.09 3.30
CA LEU A 521 25.66 -33.95 2.39
C LEU A 521 26.98 -33.20 2.62
N GLU A 522 27.95 -33.74 3.38
CA GLU A 522 29.23 -33.05 3.60
C GLU A 522 30.10 -33.02 2.33
N ASN A 523 30.22 -31.84 1.71
CA ASN A 523 31.47 -31.40 1.09
C ASN A 523 31.96 -30.14 1.81
N LYS A 524 32.94 -30.32 2.70
CA LYS A 524 33.65 -29.27 3.43
C LYS A 524 34.43 -28.37 2.46
N LYS A 525 33.78 -27.34 1.91
CA LYS A 525 34.47 -26.12 1.51
C LYS A 525 34.08 -25.01 2.47
N GLN A 526 35.01 -24.69 3.37
CA GLN A 526 34.97 -23.47 4.15
C GLN A 526 34.85 -22.31 3.16
N LEU A 527 33.70 -21.62 3.16
CA LEU A 527 33.45 -20.47 2.28
C LEU A 527 34.56 -19.44 2.52
N SER A 528 35.36 -19.20 1.49
CA SER A 528 36.50 -18.28 1.55
C SER A 528 36.05 -16.88 1.94
N LYS A 529 36.87 -16.16 2.72
CA LYS A 529 36.75 -14.73 3.09
C LYS A 529 36.81 -13.75 1.89
N ARG A 530 36.35 -14.12 0.69
CA ARG A 530 36.30 -13.21 -0.47
C ARG A 530 34.97 -12.46 -0.52
N ARG A 531 35.08 -11.23 -1.01
CA ARG A 531 34.15 -10.09 -1.01
C ARG A 531 32.83 -10.36 -1.77
N ASP A 532 32.02 -11.33 -1.33
CA ASP A 532 30.68 -11.50 -1.90
C ASP A 532 29.63 -10.96 -0.95
N LEU A 533 29.18 -9.74 -1.22
CA LEU A 533 28.17 -9.08 -0.41
C LEU A 533 26.81 -9.74 -0.58
N GLU A 534 26.12 -9.87 0.53
CA GLU A 534 24.72 -10.24 0.69
C GLU A 534 23.76 -9.18 0.15
N TYR A 535 22.52 -9.59 -0.10
CA TYR A 535 21.42 -8.66 -0.35
C TYR A 535 20.97 -7.99 0.95
N ARG A 536 20.66 -6.70 0.87
CA ARG A 536 20.15 -5.88 1.97
C ARG A 536 18.89 -5.15 1.53
N ASP A 537 18.02 -4.89 2.48
CA ASP A 537 16.84 -4.02 2.35
C ASP A 537 16.46 -3.52 3.75
N PRO A 538 17.25 -2.59 4.32
CA PRO A 538 17.18 -2.25 5.75
C PRO A 538 15.85 -1.67 6.20
N PHE A 539 15.05 -1.16 5.26
CA PHE A 539 13.79 -0.47 5.52
C PHE A 539 12.58 -1.17 4.91
N PHE A 540 12.77 -2.33 4.29
CA PHE A 540 11.70 -3.09 3.62
C PHE A 540 10.98 -2.38 2.48
N ILE A 541 11.65 -1.46 1.79
CA ILE A 541 11.05 -0.66 0.71
C ILE A 541 11.74 -0.80 -0.63
N TRP A 542 12.94 -1.41 -0.68
CA TRP A 542 13.70 -1.49 -1.92
C TRP A 542 13.04 -2.46 -2.90
N SER A 543 12.99 -2.07 -4.16
CA SER A 543 12.67 -2.96 -5.27
C SER A 543 13.82 -3.94 -5.49
N SER A 544 13.55 -5.07 -6.15
CA SER A 544 14.59 -6.05 -6.49
C SER A 544 15.74 -5.41 -7.29
N LYS A 545 15.47 -4.36 -8.09
CA LYS A 545 16.50 -3.58 -8.80
C LYS A 545 17.37 -2.75 -7.87
N GLU A 546 16.78 -2.10 -6.86
CA GLU A 546 17.51 -1.32 -5.87
C GLU A 546 18.37 -2.23 -4.98
N ILE A 547 17.85 -3.40 -4.58
CA ILE A 547 18.60 -4.42 -3.83
C ILE A 547 19.83 -4.89 -4.62
N LEU A 548 19.67 -5.14 -5.93
CA LEU A 548 20.80 -5.52 -6.79
C LEU A 548 21.81 -4.38 -6.92
N ARG A 549 21.32 -3.17 -7.18
CA ARG A 549 22.16 -1.99 -7.37
C ARG A 549 22.97 -1.65 -6.11
N ASP A 550 22.36 -1.67 -4.93
CA ASP A 550 23.06 -1.47 -3.66
C ASP A 550 24.20 -2.48 -3.50
N ARG A 551 23.93 -3.75 -3.80
CA ARG A 551 24.95 -4.79 -3.74
C ARG A 551 26.09 -4.53 -4.73
N GLU A 552 25.77 -4.16 -5.97
CA GLU A 552 26.74 -3.83 -7.00
C GLU A 552 27.61 -2.63 -6.60
N GLU A 553 27.00 -1.57 -6.06
CA GLU A 553 27.70 -0.37 -5.59
C GLU A 553 28.64 -0.68 -4.41
N ARG A 554 28.24 -1.55 -3.48
CA ARG A 554 29.11 -1.95 -2.36
C ARG A 554 30.27 -2.90 -2.76
N LEU A 555 30.22 -3.51 -3.96
CA LEU A 555 31.28 -4.39 -4.47
C LEU A 555 32.42 -3.62 -5.17
N LEU A 556 32.11 -2.43 -5.68
CA LEU A 556 33.06 -1.47 -6.26
C LEU A 556 33.86 -0.79 -5.15
#